data_AF-C5FVM9-F1
#
_entry.id   AF-C5FVM9-F1
#
_cell.length_a   1.000
_cell.length_b   1.000
_cell.length_c   1.000
_cell.angle_alpha   90.00
_cell.angle_beta   90.00
_cell.angle_gamma   90.00
#
_symmetry.space_group_name_H-M   'P 1'
#
loop_
_entity.id
_entity.type
_entity.pdbx_description
1 polymer ?
#
loop_
_entity_poly.entity_id
_entity_poly.type
_entity_poly.pdbx_seq_one_letter_code
_entity_poly.pdbx_strand_id
1 'polypeptide(L)'
;MASNLATWSSSFTLNGSVIFLNIHTHEKTVCLAGPAIPDVSRYACDAKLTRHKAKEPVQEGFVHQLIHLLQSIGQQKGPQSSKILKRKELETTFGPTTWQRQSYDAFQAAVCSTDPVAFPCVYATKGFKAKEHRYIFLDSEDMNNKKNIDSLAAALKEYLTTPQSELGPNTSLVVLFPIVDSRLTARDYHQKYWDCLRALRKVDTKAWPANIPTDTDTPLWKFCFNGEPVFSAAMTPSHEKRRSRYAPCFCIVFQPNFVFDILFATELKKKAAISKVRGLLADYDEVPISPELKNYGDVTGRESKQYFIMDENHSSPPCPYSSLD
;
A
#
# COMPACT_ATOMS: atom_id res chain seq x y z
N MET A 1 -4.91 55.97 7.76
CA MET A 1 -5.69 54.73 7.84
C MET A 1 -5.63 54.07 6.47
N ALA A 2 -4.84 53.00 6.35
CA ALA A 2 -4.58 52.35 5.07
C ALA A 2 -5.83 51.59 4.60
N SER A 3 -6.31 51.94 3.41
CA SER A 3 -7.36 51.23 2.69
C SER A 3 -6.82 49.89 2.21
N ASN A 4 -7.34 48.79 2.75
CA ASN A 4 -7.09 47.44 2.22
C ASN A 4 -7.75 47.32 0.84
N LEU A 5 -6.98 47.53 -0.22
CA LEU A 5 -7.32 47.05 -1.56
C LEU A 5 -7.21 45.52 -1.54
N ALA A 6 -8.35 44.83 -1.55
CA ALA A 6 -8.38 43.38 -1.73
C ALA A 6 -7.93 43.03 -3.15
N THR A 7 -6.75 42.42 -3.29
CA THR A 7 -6.29 41.80 -4.53
C THR A 7 -7.01 40.47 -4.74
N TRP A 8 -7.80 40.39 -5.81
CA TRP A 8 -8.53 39.18 -6.21
C TRP A 8 -7.61 38.30 -7.07
N SER A 9 -7.39 37.05 -6.67
CA SER A 9 -6.37 36.18 -7.31
C SER A 9 -6.94 35.23 -8.36
N SER A 10 -8.25 35.04 -8.44
CA SER A 10 -8.86 34.22 -9.51
C SER A 10 -10.36 34.48 -9.67
N SER A 11 -10.82 34.49 -10.91
CA SER A 11 -12.23 34.49 -11.30
C SER A 11 -12.49 33.30 -12.21
N PHE A 12 -13.60 32.59 -11.99
CA PHE A 12 -14.08 31.57 -12.92
C PHE A 12 -15.58 31.74 -13.15
N THR A 13 -16.02 31.34 -14.34
CA THR A 13 -17.42 31.40 -14.77
C THR A 13 -18.07 30.03 -14.62
N LEU A 14 -19.22 29.99 -13.93
CA LEU A 14 -20.08 28.82 -13.85
C LEU A 14 -21.51 29.25 -14.21
N ASN A 15 -22.10 28.62 -15.24
CA ASN A 15 -23.45 28.94 -15.75
C ASN A 15 -23.70 30.45 -15.96
N GLY A 16 -22.77 31.15 -16.60
CA GLY A 16 -22.93 32.57 -16.96
C GLY A 16 -22.77 33.57 -15.82
N SER A 17 -22.45 33.12 -14.59
CA SER A 17 -22.17 34.00 -13.45
C SER A 17 -20.67 34.03 -13.14
N VAL A 18 -20.13 35.23 -12.88
CA VAL A 18 -18.72 35.44 -12.53
C VAL A 18 -18.59 35.38 -11.01
N ILE A 19 -17.79 34.44 -10.50
CA ILE A 19 -17.56 34.24 -9.07
C ILE A 19 -16.18 34.75 -8.71
N PHE A 20 -16.13 35.64 -7.71
CA PHE A 20 -14.89 36.19 -7.16
C PHE A 20 -14.62 35.59 -5.76
N LEU A 21 -13.44 35.02 -5.56
CA LEU A 21 -13.00 34.48 -4.27
C LEU A 21 -11.95 35.40 -3.64
N ASN A 22 -12.24 35.89 -2.43
CA ASN A 22 -11.28 36.63 -1.61
C ASN A 22 -10.61 35.66 -0.63
N ILE A 23 -9.31 35.40 -0.80
CA ILE A 23 -8.55 34.48 0.03
C ILE A 23 -7.74 35.29 1.04
N HIS A 24 -8.41 36.02 1.93
CA HIS A 24 -7.82 36.48 3.20
C HIS A 24 -8.90 37.00 4.15
N THR A 25 -9.64 36.07 4.75
CA THR A 25 -10.18 36.06 6.13
C THR A 25 -11.02 34.78 6.27
N HIS A 26 -11.08 34.18 7.46
CA HIS A 26 -11.75 32.89 7.72
C HIS A 26 -13.30 32.90 7.60
N GLU A 27 -13.88 33.89 6.91
CA GLU A 27 -15.30 33.95 6.56
C GLU A 27 -15.48 33.81 5.04
N LYS A 28 -16.17 32.75 4.62
CA LYS A 28 -16.54 32.55 3.22
C LYS A 28 -17.77 33.39 2.91
N THR A 29 -17.58 34.60 2.38
CA THR A 29 -18.67 35.39 1.81
C THR A 29 -18.79 35.09 0.32
N VAL A 30 -19.95 34.60 -0.11
CA VAL A 30 -20.27 34.36 -1.53
C VAL A 30 -21.17 35.50 -2.00
N CYS A 31 -20.69 36.33 -2.92
CA CYS A 31 -21.50 37.34 -3.59
C CYS A 31 -21.89 36.81 -4.98
N LEU A 32 -23.19 36.73 -5.26
CA LEU A 32 -23.74 36.42 -6.58
C LEU A 32 -24.12 37.73 -7.26
N ALA A 33 -23.46 38.07 -8.38
CA ALA A 33 -23.90 39.16 -9.25
C ALA A 33 -24.72 38.57 -10.40
N GLY A 34 -25.93 39.11 -10.61
CA GLY A 34 -26.81 38.75 -11.73
C GLY A 34 -26.24 39.15 -13.10
N PRO A 35 -26.88 38.72 -14.20
CA PRO A 35 -26.31 38.77 -15.54
C PRO A 35 -26.01 40.20 -15.99
N ALA A 36 -24.80 40.40 -16.51
CA ALA A 36 -24.30 41.67 -17.00
C ALA A 36 -25.01 42.08 -18.31
N ILE A 37 -25.53 43.31 -18.36
CA ILE A 37 -25.77 44.06 -19.59
C ILE A 37 -24.54 44.95 -19.83
N PRO A 38 -24.02 45.08 -21.05
CA PRO A 38 -22.73 45.74 -21.28
C PRO A 38 -22.91 47.25 -21.42
N ASP A 39 -22.36 48.05 -20.49
CA ASP A 39 -21.64 49.28 -20.84
C ASP A 39 -20.84 49.84 -19.65
N VAL A 40 -19.69 50.44 -19.95
CA VAL A 40 -18.75 51.04 -19.00
C VAL A 40 -19.03 52.54 -18.91
N SER A 41 -19.48 53.05 -17.75
CA SER A 41 -19.01 54.32 -17.16
C SER A 41 -19.87 54.82 -15.99
N ARG A 42 -19.18 55.28 -14.94
CA ARG A 42 -19.59 56.26 -13.91
C ARG A 42 -20.87 55.98 -13.11
N TYR A 43 -20.74 55.90 -11.79
CA TYR A 43 -21.14 56.94 -10.81
C TYR A 43 -21.11 56.36 -9.40
N ALA A 44 -20.51 57.12 -8.48
CA ALA A 44 -20.72 57.00 -7.05
C ALA A 44 -21.92 57.89 -6.65
N CYS A 45 -22.83 57.41 -5.80
CA CYS A 45 -23.45 58.19 -4.72
C CYS A 45 -24.41 57.33 -3.87
N ASP A 46 -24.44 57.63 -2.57
CA ASP A 46 -25.42 57.22 -1.56
C ASP A 46 -26.88 57.28 -2.01
N ALA A 47 -27.71 56.32 -1.55
CA ALA A 47 -29.07 56.57 -1.05
C ALA A 47 -29.70 55.34 -0.37
N LYS A 48 -30.20 55.53 0.85
CA LYS A 48 -31.25 54.72 1.48
C LYS A 48 -32.47 54.64 0.56
N LEU A 49 -33.13 53.48 0.43
CA LEU A 49 -34.54 53.29 0.78
C LEU A 49 -35.08 51.87 0.49
N THR A 50 -35.91 51.41 1.44
CA THR A 50 -37.10 50.54 1.31
C THR A 50 -37.00 49.05 0.97
N ARG A 51 -37.46 48.27 1.96
CA ARG A 51 -37.99 46.90 1.83
C ARG A 51 -39.02 46.80 0.70
N HIS A 52 -38.76 45.95 -0.27
CA HIS A 52 -39.82 45.30 -1.05
C HIS A 52 -39.67 43.77 -0.96
N LYS A 53 -40.73 43.12 -0.46
CA LYS A 53 -40.92 41.67 -0.53
C LYS A 53 -41.11 41.29 -1.99
N ALA A 54 -40.13 40.60 -2.58
CA ALA A 54 -40.34 39.75 -3.74
C ALA A 54 -40.11 38.30 -3.30
N LYS A 55 -41.18 37.50 -3.31
CA LYS A 55 -41.12 36.04 -3.16
C LYS A 55 -40.65 35.49 -4.51
N GLU A 56 -39.44 34.95 -4.56
CA GLU A 56 -39.08 33.94 -5.55
C GLU A 56 -38.80 32.61 -4.82
N PRO A 57 -39.27 31.47 -5.34
CA PRO A 57 -39.05 30.18 -4.71
C PRO A 57 -37.64 29.71 -5.05
N VAL A 58 -36.69 29.95 -4.15
CA VAL A 58 -35.40 29.27 -4.22
C VAL A 58 -35.67 27.79 -3.89
N GLN A 59 -35.50 26.91 -4.87
CA GLN A 59 -35.59 25.45 -4.70
C GLN A 59 -34.61 25.00 -3.61
N GLU A 60 -35.12 24.73 -2.40
CA GLU A 60 -34.35 24.17 -1.28
C GLU A 60 -33.56 22.90 -1.67
N GLY A 61 -34.06 22.15 -2.66
CA GLY A 61 -33.37 20.96 -3.20
C GLY A 61 -32.04 21.25 -3.89
N PHE A 62 -31.89 22.43 -4.53
CA PHE A 62 -30.65 22.79 -5.24
C PHE A 62 -29.53 23.15 -4.26
N VAL A 63 -29.86 23.88 -3.18
CA VAL A 63 -28.91 24.22 -2.12
C VAL A 63 -28.46 22.96 -1.37
N HIS A 64 -29.38 22.01 -1.12
CA HIS A 64 -29.04 20.74 -0.48
C HIS A 64 -28.13 19.86 -1.36
N GLN A 65 -28.40 19.80 -2.67
CA GLN A 65 -27.53 19.11 -3.63
C GLN A 65 -26.15 19.78 -3.75
N LEU A 66 -26.09 21.12 -3.73
CA LEU A 66 -24.83 21.85 -3.80
C LEU A 66 -24.00 21.67 -2.51
N ILE A 67 -24.65 21.59 -1.34
CA ILE A 67 -23.98 21.29 -0.07
C ILE A 67 -23.43 19.87 -0.08
N HIS A 68 -24.19 18.89 -0.56
CA HIS A 68 -23.69 17.51 -0.72
C HIS A 68 -22.54 17.42 -1.72
N LEU A 69 -22.61 18.16 -2.84
CA LEU A 69 -21.55 18.22 -3.84
C LEU A 69 -20.29 18.92 -3.30
N LEU A 70 -20.45 20.00 -2.52
CA LEU A 70 -19.33 20.70 -1.88
C LEU A 70 -18.72 19.89 -0.73
N GLN A 71 -19.52 19.09 -0.02
CA GLN A 71 -19.04 18.12 0.97
C GLN A 71 -18.33 16.92 0.31
N SER A 72 -18.72 16.49 -0.89
CA SER A 72 -18.02 15.45 -1.65
C SER A 72 -16.73 15.97 -2.30
N ILE A 73 -16.69 17.25 -2.68
CA ILE A 73 -15.49 17.91 -3.23
C ILE A 73 -14.45 18.19 -2.11
N GLY A 74 -14.89 18.31 -0.85
CA GLY A 74 -14.04 18.53 0.33
C GLY A 74 -13.19 17.33 0.79
N GLN A 75 -13.28 16.16 0.13
CA GLN A 75 -12.47 14.97 0.44
C GLN A 75 -11.37 14.67 -0.59
N GLN A 76 -10.96 15.64 -1.40
CA GLN A 76 -9.73 15.51 -2.18
C GLN A 76 -8.52 15.82 -1.26
N LYS A 77 -8.17 14.86 -0.38
CA LYS A 77 -6.82 14.84 0.23
C LYS A 77 -5.82 14.76 -0.92
N GLY A 78 -4.91 15.72 -1.02
CA GLY A 78 -3.73 15.63 -1.88
C GLY A 78 -2.97 14.32 -1.63
N PRO A 79 -2.01 13.93 -2.49
CA PRO A 79 -1.34 12.64 -2.40
C PRO A 79 -0.77 12.46 -0.99
N GLN A 80 -1.45 11.65 -0.19
CA GLN A 80 -1.06 11.35 1.17
C GLN A 80 0.25 10.58 1.02
N SER A 81 1.38 11.17 1.43
CA SER A 81 2.64 10.42 1.44
C SER A 81 2.39 9.19 2.30
N SER A 82 2.50 8.02 1.68
CA SER A 82 2.32 6.75 2.35
C SER A 82 3.33 6.68 3.50
N LYS A 83 2.83 6.63 4.73
CA LYS A 83 3.64 6.46 5.94
C LYS A 83 3.51 5.00 6.34
N ILE A 84 4.61 4.25 6.37
CA ILE A 84 4.59 2.90 6.91
C ILE A 84 4.21 2.95 8.41
N LEU A 85 3.31 2.06 8.83
CA LEU A 85 2.76 2.09 10.19
C LEU A 85 3.49 1.12 11.11
N LYS A 86 3.74 1.55 12.34
CA LYS A 86 4.08 0.64 13.44
C LYS A 86 2.81 0.00 14.01
N ARG A 87 2.96 -1.16 14.67
CA ARG A 87 1.86 -1.86 15.34
C ARG A 87 0.99 -0.96 16.23
N LYS A 88 1.60 -0.14 17.09
CA LYS A 88 0.86 0.76 17.98
C LYS A 88 0.02 1.80 17.19
N GLU A 89 0.59 2.34 16.11
CA GLU A 89 -0.09 3.34 15.28
C GLU A 89 -1.29 2.73 14.57
N LEU A 90 -1.13 1.53 13.99
CA LEU A 90 -2.24 0.85 13.30
C LEU A 90 -3.36 0.47 14.28
N GLU A 91 -3.03 -0.08 15.46
CA GLU A 91 -4.02 -0.52 16.46
C GLU A 91 -4.80 0.66 17.06
N THR A 92 -4.20 1.86 17.06
CA THR A 92 -4.85 3.10 17.50
C THR A 92 -5.69 3.74 16.39
N THR A 93 -5.23 3.64 15.14
CA THR A 93 -5.87 4.29 13.98
C THR A 93 -7.09 3.51 13.48
N PHE A 94 -7.00 2.18 13.48
CA PHE A 94 -8.00 1.30 12.86
C PHE A 94 -8.77 0.51 13.91
N GLY A 95 -10.05 0.84 14.05
CA GLY A 95 -10.99 0.14 14.94
C GLY A 95 -11.37 -1.25 14.41
N PRO A 96 -11.90 -2.16 15.26
CA PRO A 96 -12.20 -3.56 14.92
C PRO A 96 -13.11 -3.78 13.71
N THR A 97 -13.93 -2.80 13.35
CA THR A 97 -14.88 -2.88 12.23
C THR A 97 -14.28 -2.41 10.90
N THR A 98 -13.07 -1.84 10.91
CA THR A 98 -12.39 -1.41 9.69
C THR A 98 -11.75 -2.61 8.99
N TRP A 99 -11.75 -2.62 7.66
CA TRP A 99 -11.14 -3.72 6.91
C TRP A 99 -9.63 -3.81 7.19
N GLN A 100 -8.94 -2.69 7.42
CA GLN A 100 -7.51 -2.68 7.77
C GLN A 100 -7.25 -3.45 9.04
N ARG A 101 -8.09 -3.23 10.06
CA ARG A 101 -7.97 -3.95 11.32
C ARG A 101 -8.27 -5.43 11.16
N GLN A 102 -9.29 -5.78 10.38
CA GLN A 102 -9.64 -7.18 10.09
C GLN A 102 -8.51 -7.92 9.36
N SER A 103 -7.92 -7.33 8.31
CA SER A 103 -6.78 -7.93 7.60
C SER A 103 -5.54 -8.03 8.48
N TYR A 104 -5.28 -7.04 9.34
CA TYR A 104 -4.20 -7.11 10.32
C TYR A 104 -4.42 -8.22 11.36
N ASP A 105 -5.61 -8.31 11.95
CA ASP A 105 -5.95 -9.33 12.94
C ASP A 105 -5.88 -10.73 12.32
N ALA A 106 -6.30 -10.89 11.05
CA ALA A 106 -6.16 -12.11 10.28
C ALA A 106 -4.69 -12.50 10.02
N PHE A 107 -3.86 -11.54 9.61
CA PHE A 107 -2.42 -11.75 9.47
C PHE A 107 -1.76 -12.13 10.81
N GLN A 108 -2.10 -11.41 11.89
CA GLN A 108 -1.63 -11.70 13.24
C GLN A 108 -1.99 -13.12 13.65
N ALA A 109 -3.24 -13.55 13.43
CA ALA A 109 -3.70 -14.89 13.76
C ALA A 109 -2.90 -15.96 13.01
N ALA A 110 -2.59 -15.74 11.73
CA ALA A 110 -1.78 -16.66 10.94
C ALA A 110 -0.33 -16.75 11.47
N VAL A 111 0.38 -15.62 11.60
CA VAL A 111 1.81 -15.63 11.97
C VAL A 111 2.08 -15.93 13.44
N CYS A 112 1.05 -15.84 14.29
CA CYS A 112 1.10 -16.24 15.70
C CYS A 112 0.43 -17.60 15.95
N SER A 113 -0.02 -18.31 14.91
CA SER A 113 -0.67 -19.61 15.07
C SER A 113 0.27 -20.62 15.74
N THR A 114 -0.31 -21.43 16.61
CA THR A 114 0.35 -22.57 17.27
C THR A 114 -0.33 -23.90 16.94
N ASP A 115 -1.25 -23.90 15.97
CA ASP A 115 -1.99 -25.07 15.51
C ASP A 115 -1.64 -25.42 14.05
N PRO A 116 -1.27 -26.68 13.73
CA PRO A 116 -1.08 -27.82 14.65
C PRO A 116 0.23 -27.71 15.45
N VAL A 117 1.16 -26.90 14.96
CA VAL A 117 2.41 -26.51 15.63
C VAL A 117 2.62 -25.00 15.44
N ALA A 118 3.67 -24.45 16.04
CA ALA A 118 4.05 -23.05 15.84
C ALA A 118 4.25 -22.72 14.36
N PHE A 119 3.77 -21.53 13.93
CA PHE A 119 3.93 -21.03 12.56
C PHE A 119 5.38 -21.22 12.05
N PRO A 120 5.59 -21.83 10.86
CA PRO A 120 6.92 -22.30 10.47
C PRO A 120 7.98 -21.22 10.32
N CYS A 121 7.59 -19.99 9.95
CA CYS A 121 8.51 -18.86 9.91
C CYS A 121 8.68 -18.25 11.31
N VAL A 122 9.52 -18.87 12.14
CA VAL A 122 9.81 -18.41 13.50
C VAL A 122 10.29 -16.96 13.57
N TYR A 123 10.91 -16.45 12.50
CA TYR A 123 11.42 -15.09 12.41
C TYR A 123 10.30 -14.07 12.18
N ALA A 124 9.26 -14.42 11.41
CA ALA A 124 8.04 -13.60 11.32
C ALA A 124 7.37 -13.50 12.70
N THR A 125 7.19 -14.62 13.42
CA THR A 125 6.60 -14.59 14.76
C THR A 125 7.45 -13.78 15.75
N LYS A 126 8.79 -13.89 15.68
CA LYS A 126 9.71 -13.10 16.52
C LYS A 126 9.59 -11.60 16.23
N GLY A 127 9.64 -11.21 14.96
CA GLY A 127 9.50 -9.81 14.54
C GLY A 127 8.15 -9.22 14.96
N PHE A 128 7.07 -10.00 14.82
CA PHE A 128 5.75 -9.58 15.27
C PHE A 128 5.71 -9.33 16.79
N LYS A 129 6.22 -10.27 17.59
CA LYS A 129 6.28 -10.16 19.07
C LYS A 129 7.16 -9.00 19.53
N ALA A 130 8.27 -8.76 18.84
CA ALA A 130 9.20 -7.67 19.08
C ALA A 130 8.72 -6.30 18.53
N LYS A 131 7.57 -6.27 17.81
CA LYS A 131 7.01 -5.06 17.18
C LYS A 131 7.94 -4.45 16.11
N GLU A 132 8.70 -5.31 15.42
CA GLU A 132 9.69 -4.96 14.39
C GLU A 132 9.09 -4.77 13.00
N HIS A 133 7.91 -5.35 12.75
CA HIS A 133 7.22 -5.21 11.47
C HIS A 133 6.70 -3.80 11.23
N ARG A 134 6.58 -3.45 9.95
CA ARG A 134 5.94 -2.24 9.42
C ARG A 134 4.77 -2.65 8.54
N TYR A 135 3.74 -1.83 8.48
CA TYR A 135 2.51 -2.17 7.79
C TYR A 135 2.12 -1.09 6.79
N ILE A 136 1.62 -1.51 5.65
CA ILE A 136 0.91 -0.66 4.69
C ILE A 136 -0.38 -1.37 4.27
N PHE A 137 -1.41 -0.56 4.05
CA PHE A 137 -2.71 -1.00 3.59
C PHE A 137 -2.96 -0.43 2.20
N LEU A 138 -3.32 -1.29 1.24
CA LEU A 138 -3.70 -0.88 -0.12
C LEU A 138 -5.19 -1.20 -0.33
N ASP A 139 -5.96 -0.23 -0.81
CA ASP A 139 -7.43 -0.31 -0.90
C ASP A 139 -7.93 -1.40 -1.88
N SER A 140 -7.05 -1.92 -2.74
CA SER A 140 -7.37 -2.99 -3.69
C SER A 140 -6.13 -3.78 -4.10
N GLU A 141 -6.33 -5.01 -4.57
CA GLU A 141 -5.27 -5.87 -5.12
C GLU A 141 -4.84 -5.51 -6.56
N ASP A 142 -5.42 -4.47 -7.17
CA ASP A 142 -5.04 -4.00 -8.50
C ASP A 142 -3.76 -3.15 -8.44
N MET A 143 -2.65 -3.74 -8.87
CA MET A 143 -1.34 -3.09 -8.92
C MET A 143 -1.09 -2.34 -10.23
N ASN A 144 -2.01 -2.37 -11.20
CA ASN A 144 -2.00 -1.45 -12.33
C ASN A 144 -2.56 -0.07 -11.95
N ASN A 145 -3.26 0.03 -10.82
CA ASN A 145 -3.71 1.29 -10.26
C ASN A 145 -2.51 2.15 -9.81
N LYS A 146 -2.35 3.33 -10.42
CA LYS A 146 -1.23 4.23 -10.14
C LYS A 146 -1.12 4.63 -8.66
N LYS A 147 -2.25 4.90 -7.99
CA LYS A 147 -2.25 5.29 -6.57
C LYS A 147 -1.72 4.18 -5.68
N ASN A 148 -2.11 2.93 -5.94
CA ASN A 148 -1.64 1.77 -5.17
C ASN A 148 -0.14 1.58 -5.35
N ILE A 149 0.33 1.60 -6.60
CA ILE A 149 1.76 1.37 -6.86
C ILE A 149 2.63 2.52 -6.36
N ASP A 150 2.20 3.77 -6.51
CA ASP A 150 2.91 4.93 -5.96
C ASP A 150 3.01 4.83 -4.42
N SER A 151 1.91 4.42 -3.76
CA SER A 151 1.85 4.27 -2.30
C SER A 151 2.76 3.15 -1.80
N LEU A 152 2.78 2.02 -2.51
CA LEU A 152 3.65 0.89 -2.16
C LEU A 152 5.12 1.21 -2.43
N ALA A 153 5.43 1.84 -3.57
CA ALA A 153 6.79 2.25 -3.91
C ALA A 153 7.34 3.25 -2.89
N ALA A 154 6.53 4.23 -2.46
CA ALA A 154 6.90 5.18 -1.42
C ALA A 154 7.15 4.48 -0.08
N ALA A 155 6.27 3.57 0.34
CA ALA A 155 6.44 2.81 1.58
C ALA A 155 7.64 1.87 1.56
N LEU A 156 7.85 1.14 0.46
CA LEU A 156 9.00 0.24 0.33
C LEU A 156 10.31 1.03 0.35
N LYS A 157 10.34 2.20 -0.28
CA LYS A 157 11.48 3.12 -0.19
C LYS A 157 11.71 3.62 1.24
N GLU A 158 10.66 4.11 1.91
CA GLU A 158 10.74 4.54 3.31
C GLU A 158 11.29 3.40 4.19
N TYR A 159 10.74 2.20 4.02
CA TYR A 159 11.15 1.01 4.76
C TYR A 159 12.62 0.65 4.53
N LEU A 160 13.08 0.59 3.29
CA LEU A 160 14.47 0.23 2.96
C LEU A 160 15.48 1.31 3.37
N THR A 161 15.06 2.57 3.49
CA THR A 161 15.90 3.68 3.96
C THR A 161 15.85 3.88 5.48
N THR A 162 14.94 3.19 6.18
CA THR A 162 14.86 3.25 7.64
C THR A 162 16.07 2.54 8.27
N PRO A 163 16.78 3.15 9.24
CA PRO A 163 17.93 2.53 9.88
C PRO A 163 17.62 1.16 10.49
N GLN A 164 18.56 0.21 10.35
CA GLN A 164 18.40 -1.16 10.89
C GLN A 164 18.13 -1.17 12.40
N SER A 165 18.75 -0.23 13.14
CA SER A 165 18.56 -0.04 14.59
C SER A 165 17.11 0.30 14.97
N GLU A 166 16.33 0.88 14.05
CA GLU A 166 14.91 1.19 14.26
C GLU A 166 13.96 0.08 13.81
N LEU A 167 14.40 -0.76 12.88
CA LEU A 167 13.60 -1.86 12.33
C LEU A 167 13.71 -3.13 13.18
N GLY A 168 14.91 -3.46 13.66
CA GLY A 168 15.21 -4.70 14.36
C GLY A 168 15.56 -5.87 13.41
N PRO A 169 16.17 -6.94 13.94
CA PRO A 169 16.76 -8.02 13.13
C PRO A 169 15.76 -8.93 12.42
N ASN A 170 14.48 -8.96 12.80
CA ASN A 170 13.45 -9.80 12.17
C ASN A 170 12.32 -8.97 11.54
N THR A 171 12.65 -7.77 11.09
CA THR A 171 11.70 -6.86 10.47
C THR A 171 11.13 -7.43 9.16
N SER A 172 9.91 -6.96 8.83
CA SER A 172 9.27 -7.14 7.53
C SER A 172 8.38 -5.93 7.27
N LEU A 173 8.29 -5.47 6.03
CA LEU A 173 7.18 -4.64 5.57
C LEU A 173 6.06 -5.56 5.11
N VAL A 174 4.90 -5.45 5.73
CA VAL A 174 3.70 -6.25 5.48
C VAL A 174 2.69 -5.40 4.74
N VAL A 175 2.39 -5.80 3.50
CA VAL A 175 1.36 -5.20 2.65
C VAL A 175 0.08 -6.00 2.82
N LEU A 176 -0.97 -5.34 3.32
CA LEU A 176 -2.26 -5.97 3.57
C LEU A 176 -3.33 -5.39 2.65
N PHE A 177 -4.12 -6.28 2.08
CA PHE A 177 -5.26 -5.97 1.23
C PHE A 177 -6.57 -6.29 1.96
N PRO A 178 -7.72 -5.74 1.53
CA PRO A 178 -9.03 -6.12 2.05
C PRO A 178 -9.29 -7.62 1.88
N ILE A 179 -9.98 -8.22 2.84
CA ILE A 179 -10.54 -9.56 2.69
C ILE A 179 -11.71 -9.46 1.71
N VAL A 180 -11.66 -10.25 0.64
CA VAL A 180 -12.71 -10.30 -0.40
C VAL A 180 -13.39 -11.65 -0.40
N ASP A 181 -14.70 -11.68 -0.65
CA ASP A 181 -15.48 -12.92 -0.68
C ASP A 181 -15.15 -13.78 -1.92
N SER A 182 -14.75 -13.16 -3.04
CA SER A 182 -14.38 -13.86 -4.27
C SER A 182 -12.93 -14.36 -4.19
N ARG A 183 -12.76 -15.61 -3.74
CA ARG A 183 -11.46 -16.28 -3.72
C ARG A 183 -10.98 -16.58 -5.15
N LEU A 184 -9.88 -15.94 -5.55
CA LEU A 184 -9.14 -16.28 -6.76
C LEU A 184 -8.36 -17.59 -6.60
N THR A 185 -7.94 -18.18 -7.71
CA THR A 185 -7.07 -19.37 -7.66
C THR A 185 -5.65 -18.99 -7.24
N ALA A 186 -4.87 -19.97 -6.76
CA ALA A 186 -3.46 -19.74 -6.44
C ALA A 186 -2.64 -19.25 -7.65
N ARG A 187 -3.03 -19.64 -8.87
CA ARG A 187 -2.38 -19.18 -10.11
C ARG A 187 -2.70 -17.71 -10.42
N ASP A 188 -3.90 -17.26 -10.13
CA ASP A 188 -4.27 -15.85 -10.29
C ASP A 188 -3.53 -14.98 -9.28
N TYR A 189 -3.43 -15.42 -8.02
CA TYR A 189 -2.62 -14.73 -7.01
C TYR A 189 -1.13 -14.73 -7.36
N HIS A 190 -0.61 -15.82 -7.94
CA HIS A 190 0.75 -15.86 -8.46
C HIS A 190 0.97 -14.79 -9.53
N GLN A 191 0.04 -14.64 -10.48
CA GLN A 191 0.13 -13.59 -11.50
C GLN A 191 0.07 -12.19 -10.87
N LYS A 192 -0.91 -11.93 -9.98
CA LYS A 192 -1.03 -10.64 -9.26
C LYS A 192 0.23 -10.29 -8.47
N TYR A 193 0.83 -11.28 -7.82
CA TYR A 193 2.08 -11.10 -7.08
C TYR A 193 3.22 -10.64 -7.99
N TRP A 194 3.42 -11.30 -9.13
CA TRP A 194 4.47 -10.91 -10.07
C TRP A 194 4.19 -9.58 -10.77
N ASP A 195 2.93 -9.29 -11.06
CA ASP A 195 2.51 -7.99 -11.58
C ASP A 195 2.83 -6.87 -10.58
N CYS A 196 2.67 -7.12 -9.28
CA CYS A 196 3.09 -6.20 -8.22
C CYS A 196 4.61 -5.91 -8.28
N LEU A 197 5.45 -6.94 -8.30
CA LEU A 197 6.91 -6.76 -8.35
C LEU A 197 7.35 -6.04 -9.63
N ARG A 198 6.75 -6.38 -10.77
CA ARG A 198 7.01 -5.71 -12.05
C ARG A 198 6.57 -4.25 -12.01
N ALA A 199 5.41 -3.95 -11.45
CA ALA A 199 4.91 -2.59 -11.31
C ALA A 199 5.83 -1.76 -10.40
N LEU A 200 6.37 -2.35 -9.32
CA LEU A 200 7.32 -1.66 -8.44
C LEU A 200 8.60 -1.29 -9.16
N ARG A 201 9.17 -2.25 -9.89
CA ARG A 201 10.39 -2.05 -10.68
C ARG A 201 10.21 -0.96 -11.75
N LYS A 202 9.06 -0.92 -12.44
CA LYS A 202 8.74 0.14 -13.42
C LYS A 202 8.76 1.56 -12.86
N VAL A 203 8.45 1.74 -11.57
CA VAL A 203 8.39 3.06 -10.92
C VAL A 203 9.62 3.37 -10.08
N ASP A 204 10.57 2.43 -9.97
CA ASP A 204 11.76 2.65 -9.18
C ASP A 204 12.77 3.53 -9.91
N THR A 205 13.14 4.61 -9.25
CA THR A 205 14.11 5.60 -9.73
C THR A 205 15.57 5.15 -9.66
N LYS A 206 15.87 4.08 -8.92
CA LYS A 206 17.24 3.53 -8.81
C LYS A 206 17.46 2.47 -9.88
N ALA A 207 18.65 2.46 -10.46
CA ALA A 207 19.07 1.44 -11.41
C ALA A 207 19.16 0.07 -10.71
N TRP A 208 18.95 -1.01 -11.46
CA TRP A 208 19.21 -2.36 -10.99
C TRP A 208 20.69 -2.54 -10.63
N PRO A 209 21.03 -3.19 -9.50
CA PRO A 209 22.42 -3.41 -9.13
C PRO A 209 23.18 -4.24 -10.17
N ALA A 210 24.33 -3.73 -10.64
CA ALA A 210 25.10 -4.38 -11.71
C ALA A 210 25.62 -5.79 -11.37
N ASN A 211 25.70 -6.13 -10.08
CA ASN A 211 26.15 -7.42 -9.58
C ASN A 211 25.01 -8.44 -9.40
N ILE A 212 23.75 -8.06 -9.64
CA ILE A 212 22.59 -8.96 -9.58
C ILE A 212 22.09 -9.21 -11.01
N PRO A 213 21.99 -10.46 -11.47
CA PRO A 213 21.44 -10.77 -12.78
C PRO A 213 20.03 -10.20 -12.97
N THR A 214 19.70 -9.81 -14.19
CA THR A 214 18.36 -9.32 -14.55
C THR A 214 17.43 -10.45 -14.99
N ASP A 215 17.99 -11.60 -15.40
CA ASP A 215 17.25 -12.81 -15.77
C ASP A 215 16.72 -13.54 -14.53
N THR A 216 15.39 -13.63 -14.44
CA THR A 216 14.66 -14.21 -13.29
C THR A 216 14.86 -15.72 -13.14
N ASP A 217 15.36 -16.40 -14.18
CA ASP A 217 15.67 -17.83 -14.18
C ASP A 217 17.16 -18.12 -13.98
N THR A 218 17.82 -17.34 -13.12
CA THR A 218 19.22 -17.57 -12.73
C THR A 218 19.39 -17.82 -11.22
N PRO A 219 20.42 -18.59 -10.79
CA PRO A 219 20.66 -18.91 -9.37
C PRO A 219 20.90 -17.71 -8.45
N LEU A 220 21.40 -16.61 -9.02
CA LEU A 220 21.80 -15.39 -8.30
C LEU A 220 20.82 -14.24 -8.50
N TRP A 221 19.70 -14.48 -9.19
CA TRP A 221 18.66 -13.45 -9.30
C TRP A 221 18.01 -13.20 -7.93
N LYS A 222 17.77 -11.92 -7.63
CA LYS A 222 16.97 -11.43 -6.51
C LYS A 222 16.14 -10.26 -6.99
N PHE A 223 14.97 -10.05 -6.39
CA PHE A 223 14.26 -8.80 -6.64
C PHE A 223 15.03 -7.62 -6.02
N CYS A 224 15.17 -6.54 -6.78
CA CYS A 224 15.82 -5.33 -6.33
C CYS A 224 14.87 -4.14 -6.42
N PHE A 225 14.86 -3.33 -5.36
CA PHE A 225 14.13 -2.07 -5.30
C PHE A 225 14.92 -1.03 -4.51
N ASN A 226 14.89 0.22 -4.97
CA ASN A 226 15.68 1.33 -4.45
C ASN A 226 17.19 1.00 -4.38
N GLY A 227 17.69 0.22 -5.35
CA GLY A 227 19.10 -0.18 -5.46
C GLY A 227 19.53 -1.30 -4.50
N GLU A 228 18.60 -1.88 -3.74
CA GLU A 228 18.89 -2.91 -2.73
C GLU A 228 18.19 -4.23 -3.07
N PRO A 229 18.82 -5.40 -2.81
CA PRO A 229 18.14 -6.69 -2.88
C PRO A 229 17.11 -6.84 -1.75
N VAL A 230 15.92 -7.33 -2.10
CA VAL A 230 14.78 -7.48 -1.20
C VAL A 230 14.18 -8.86 -1.39
N PHE A 231 14.13 -9.64 -0.32
CA PHE A 231 13.36 -10.88 -0.31
C PHE A 231 11.88 -10.56 -0.20
N SER A 232 11.04 -11.31 -0.91
CA SER A 232 9.60 -11.16 -0.81
C SER A 232 8.91 -12.51 -0.73
N ALA A 233 7.77 -12.55 -0.06
CA ALA A 233 6.90 -13.71 -0.05
C ALA A 233 5.43 -13.29 -0.05
N ALA A 234 4.57 -14.14 -0.59
CA ALA A 234 3.13 -13.97 -0.54
C ALA A 234 2.44 -14.97 0.40
N MET A 235 1.35 -14.53 1.00
CA MET A 235 0.36 -15.38 1.66
C MET A 235 -1.01 -15.09 1.04
N THR A 236 -1.81 -16.12 0.80
CA THR A 236 -3.08 -15.94 0.07
C THR A 236 -4.20 -16.76 0.70
N PRO A 237 -5.47 -16.36 0.48
CA PRO A 237 -6.60 -17.17 0.90
C PRO A 237 -6.74 -18.46 0.09
N SER A 238 -6.07 -18.59 -1.06
CA SER A 238 -6.16 -19.76 -1.94
C SER A 238 -5.27 -20.94 -1.53
N HIS A 239 -4.37 -20.74 -0.56
CA HIS A 239 -3.54 -21.81 -0.02
C HIS A 239 -4.32 -22.58 1.03
N GLU A 240 -4.57 -23.87 0.81
CA GLU A 240 -5.32 -24.72 1.74
C GLU A 240 -4.40 -25.78 2.33
N LYS A 241 -3.69 -26.52 1.46
CA LYS A 241 -2.79 -27.59 1.89
C LYS A 241 -1.45 -27.05 2.41
N ARG A 242 -0.93 -26.00 1.78
CA ARG A 242 0.27 -25.29 2.24
C ARG A 242 -0.13 -24.18 3.21
N ARG A 243 -0.57 -24.59 4.40
CA ARG A 243 -1.02 -23.70 5.48
C ARG A 243 0.01 -22.62 5.83
N SER A 244 1.30 -22.87 5.67
CA SER A 244 2.39 -21.90 5.88
C SER A 244 2.36 -20.69 4.94
N ARG A 245 1.59 -20.77 3.85
CA ARG A 245 1.32 -19.68 2.89
C ARG A 245 -0.14 -19.19 2.94
N TYR A 246 -0.96 -19.72 3.84
CA TYR A 246 -2.34 -19.29 3.99
C TYR A 246 -2.46 -17.99 4.81
N ALA A 247 -3.28 -17.07 4.34
CA ALA A 247 -3.84 -15.99 5.14
C ALA A 247 -5.26 -15.65 4.62
N PRO A 248 -6.22 -15.26 5.50
CA PRO A 248 -7.56 -14.87 5.05
C PRO A 248 -7.60 -13.70 4.06
N CYS A 249 -6.62 -12.80 4.14
CA CYS A 249 -6.40 -11.74 3.14
C CYS A 249 -5.17 -12.08 2.27
N PHE A 250 -5.14 -11.58 1.04
CA PHE A 250 -3.89 -11.52 0.30
C PHE A 250 -2.90 -10.63 1.07
N CYS A 251 -1.66 -11.09 1.18
CA CYS A 251 -0.59 -10.39 1.87
C CYS A 251 0.73 -10.57 1.12
N ILE A 252 1.50 -9.50 1.00
CA ILE A 252 2.86 -9.53 0.49
C ILE A 252 3.79 -9.01 1.58
N VAL A 253 4.84 -9.76 1.87
CA VAL A 253 5.90 -9.32 2.78
C VAL A 253 7.16 -9.00 2.00
N PHE A 254 7.88 -7.97 2.44
CA PHE A 254 9.20 -7.58 1.96
C PHE A 254 10.18 -7.56 3.12
N GLN A 255 11.37 -8.09 2.89
CA GLN A 255 12.45 -8.14 3.88
C GLN A 255 13.75 -7.64 3.24
N PRO A 256 14.46 -6.70 3.87
CA PRO A 256 15.75 -6.23 3.38
C PRO A 256 16.80 -7.32 3.57
N ASN A 257 17.82 -7.33 2.70
CA ASN A 257 18.83 -8.40 2.71
C ASN A 257 19.57 -8.53 4.06
N PHE A 258 19.72 -7.45 4.83
CA PHE A 258 20.40 -7.50 6.14
C PHE A 258 19.76 -8.48 7.13
N VAL A 259 18.45 -8.76 7.01
CA VAL A 259 17.78 -9.78 7.83
C VAL A 259 18.42 -11.14 7.60
N PHE A 260 18.77 -11.47 6.36
CA PHE A 260 19.46 -12.71 5.99
C PHE A 260 20.94 -12.67 6.35
N ASP A 261 21.59 -11.52 6.26
CA ASP A 261 23.00 -11.38 6.69
C ASP A 261 23.16 -11.68 8.19
N ILE A 262 22.19 -11.26 9.01
CA ILE A 262 22.15 -11.58 10.45
C ILE A 262 21.80 -13.06 10.67
N LEU A 263 20.79 -13.55 9.96
CA LEU A 263 20.27 -14.91 10.11
C LEU A 263 21.30 -15.98 9.69
N PHE A 264 22.06 -15.69 8.63
CA PHE A 264 23.04 -16.57 8.02
C PHE A 264 24.48 -16.14 8.28
N ALA A 265 24.71 -15.32 9.32
CA ALA A 265 26.03 -14.80 9.70
C ALA A 265 27.10 -15.89 9.92
N THR A 266 26.68 -17.12 10.25
CA THR A 266 27.58 -18.29 10.30
C THR A 266 26.89 -19.52 9.71
N GLU A 267 27.67 -20.47 9.21
CA GLU A 267 27.14 -21.74 8.71
C GLU A 267 26.35 -22.52 9.76
N LEU A 268 26.75 -22.45 11.04
CA LEU A 268 26.00 -23.06 12.13
C LEU A 268 24.63 -22.40 12.32
N LYS A 269 24.57 -21.06 12.31
CA LYS A 269 23.30 -20.32 12.41
C LYS A 269 22.39 -20.62 11.23
N LYS A 270 22.94 -20.60 10.02
CA LYS A 270 22.23 -20.93 8.78
C LYS A 270 21.65 -22.34 8.83
N LYS A 271 22.47 -23.35 9.16
CA LYS A 271 22.01 -24.74 9.29
C LYS A 271 20.92 -24.88 10.35
N ALA A 272 21.08 -24.27 11.51
CA ALA A 272 20.08 -24.31 12.59
C ALA A 272 18.76 -23.64 12.17
N ALA A 273 18.82 -22.47 11.54
CA ALA A 273 17.65 -21.75 11.05
C ALA A 273 16.87 -22.57 10.02
N ILE A 274 17.57 -23.08 9.00
CA ILE A 274 16.99 -23.90 7.93
C ILE A 274 16.38 -25.18 8.50
N SER A 275 17.12 -25.88 9.38
CA SER A 275 16.62 -27.12 10.00
C SER A 275 15.38 -26.87 10.84
N LYS A 276 15.34 -25.77 11.59
CA LYS A 276 14.19 -25.43 12.44
C LYS A 276 12.95 -25.12 11.60
N VAL A 277 13.09 -24.30 10.57
CA VAL A 277 11.98 -23.93 9.68
C VAL A 277 11.47 -25.17 8.93
N ARG A 278 12.37 -26.00 8.38
CA ARG A 278 11.99 -27.23 7.68
C ARG A 278 11.27 -28.24 8.57
N GLY A 279 11.72 -28.40 9.83
CA GLY A 279 11.01 -29.25 10.80
C GLY A 279 9.58 -28.77 11.04
N LEU A 280 9.39 -27.47 11.26
CA LEU A 280 8.04 -26.92 11.45
C LEU A 280 7.18 -27.02 10.19
N LEU A 281 7.74 -26.80 9.00
CA LEU A 281 6.99 -26.95 7.74
C LEU A 281 6.45 -28.38 7.57
N ALA A 282 7.26 -29.40 7.92
CA ALA A 282 6.86 -30.80 7.79
C ALA A 282 5.65 -31.17 8.68
N ASP A 283 5.53 -30.52 9.83
CA ASP A 283 4.42 -30.76 10.77
C ASP A 283 3.23 -29.81 10.55
N TYR A 284 3.44 -28.68 9.88
CA TYR A 284 2.44 -27.61 9.71
C TYR A 284 1.69 -27.68 8.38
N ASP A 285 2.37 -28.01 7.28
CA ASP A 285 1.78 -28.13 5.95
C ASP A 285 1.25 -29.56 5.73
N GLU A 286 0.15 -29.68 5.00
CA GLU A 286 -0.43 -30.98 4.59
C GLU A 286 0.26 -31.54 3.32
N VAL A 287 1.23 -30.82 2.79
CA VAL A 287 2.03 -31.18 1.62
C VAL A 287 3.52 -31.24 1.98
N PRO A 288 4.32 -32.09 1.30
CA PRO A 288 5.75 -32.11 1.51
C PRO A 288 6.39 -30.74 1.30
N ILE A 289 7.50 -30.50 2.01
CA ILE A 289 8.33 -29.30 1.86
C ILE A 289 8.60 -29.05 0.37
N SER A 290 8.38 -27.81 -0.09
CA SER A 290 8.56 -27.48 -1.50
C SER A 290 10.00 -27.72 -1.95
N PRO A 291 10.20 -28.36 -3.13
CA PRO A 291 11.53 -28.57 -3.69
C PRO A 291 12.21 -27.26 -4.09
N GLU A 292 11.46 -26.16 -4.20
CA GLU A 292 11.99 -24.84 -4.58
C GLU A 292 12.68 -24.12 -3.42
N LEU A 293 12.44 -24.54 -2.17
CA LEU A 293 13.09 -24.00 -0.98
C LEU A 293 14.55 -24.45 -0.90
N LYS A 294 15.41 -23.88 -1.75
CA LYS A 294 16.85 -24.15 -1.85
C LYS A 294 17.69 -22.97 -1.35
N ASN A 295 18.98 -23.22 -1.14
CA ASN A 295 19.90 -22.16 -0.79
C ASN A 295 20.05 -21.16 -1.96
N TYR A 296 20.18 -19.88 -1.63
CA TYR A 296 20.55 -18.87 -2.62
C TYR A 296 21.88 -19.24 -3.30
N GLY A 297 21.95 -19.10 -4.63
CA GLY A 297 23.11 -19.48 -5.44
C GLY A 297 23.23 -20.98 -5.76
N ASP A 298 22.31 -21.83 -5.29
CA ASP A 298 22.25 -23.23 -5.73
C ASP A 298 22.01 -23.27 -7.25
N VAL A 299 22.86 -23.98 -8.00
CA VAL A 299 22.81 -24.05 -9.46
C VAL A 299 21.46 -24.56 -9.98
N THR A 300 20.79 -25.39 -9.20
CA THR A 300 19.47 -25.97 -9.49
C THR A 300 18.32 -25.20 -8.83
N GLY A 301 18.62 -24.15 -8.06
CA GLY A 301 17.65 -23.33 -7.35
C GLY A 301 17.38 -22.00 -8.03
N ARG A 302 16.19 -21.46 -7.77
CA ARG A 302 15.77 -20.12 -8.22
C ARG A 302 15.09 -19.42 -7.06
N GLU A 303 15.62 -18.27 -6.64
CA GLU A 303 14.98 -17.50 -5.57
C GLU A 303 13.62 -16.97 -6.00
N SER A 304 13.45 -16.64 -7.30
CA SER A 304 12.16 -16.29 -7.90
C SER A 304 11.06 -17.32 -7.60
N LYS A 305 11.38 -18.62 -7.62
CA LYS A 305 10.43 -19.69 -7.30
C LYS A 305 10.09 -19.83 -5.81
N GLN A 306 10.85 -19.18 -4.92
CA GLN A 306 10.60 -19.17 -3.48
C GLN A 306 9.66 -18.05 -3.04
N TYR A 307 9.54 -17.01 -3.86
CA TYR A 307 8.73 -15.81 -3.58
C TYR A 307 7.23 -16.09 -3.58
N PHE A 308 6.77 -16.94 -4.49
CA PHE A 308 5.41 -17.46 -4.49
C PHE A 308 5.45 -18.97 -4.68
N ILE A 309 5.15 -19.71 -3.61
CA ILE A 309 5.11 -21.18 -3.64
C ILE A 309 3.66 -21.62 -3.80
N MET A 310 3.38 -22.43 -4.81
CA MET A 310 2.03 -22.99 -5.04
C MET A 310 1.57 -23.87 -3.89
N ASP A 311 0.25 -24.06 -3.78
CA ASP A 311 -0.36 -24.87 -2.72
C ASP A 311 0.11 -26.33 -2.73
N GLU A 312 0.43 -26.85 -3.92
CA GLU A 312 1.02 -28.18 -4.11
C GLU A 312 2.38 -28.08 -4.83
N ASN A 313 3.17 -29.16 -4.76
CA ASN A 313 4.49 -29.21 -5.40
C ASN A 313 4.42 -29.50 -6.90
N HIS A 314 3.26 -29.94 -7.41
CA HIS A 314 3.06 -30.20 -8.82
C HIS A 314 2.75 -28.88 -9.53
N SER A 315 3.60 -28.47 -10.47
CA SER A 315 3.40 -27.29 -11.34
C SER A 315 3.61 -25.94 -10.66
N SER A 316 4.78 -25.71 -10.04
CA SER A 316 5.22 -24.37 -9.65
C SER A 316 5.55 -23.56 -10.92
N PRO A 317 4.71 -22.59 -11.33
CA PRO A 317 5.05 -21.77 -12.49
C PRO A 317 6.30 -20.95 -12.20
N PRO A 318 7.16 -20.70 -13.20
CA PRO A 318 8.24 -19.73 -13.04
C PRO A 318 7.65 -18.31 -12.94
N CYS A 319 8.53 -17.34 -12.67
CA CYS A 319 8.21 -15.94 -12.93
C CYS A 319 7.66 -15.79 -14.36
N PRO A 320 6.54 -15.09 -14.59
CA PRO A 320 5.97 -14.88 -15.92
C PRO A 320 6.80 -13.89 -16.77
N TYR A 321 7.85 -13.31 -16.19
CA TYR A 321 8.70 -12.30 -16.80
C TYR A 321 10.14 -12.79 -16.82
N SER A 322 10.77 -12.79 -18.00
CA SER A 322 12.20 -13.13 -18.13
C SER A 322 13.09 -12.12 -17.41
N SER A 323 12.66 -10.86 -17.35
CA SER A 323 13.31 -9.82 -16.56
C SER A 323 12.29 -8.87 -15.96
N LEU A 324 12.65 -8.27 -14.82
CA LEU A 324 11.89 -7.18 -14.23
C LEU A 324 12.47 -5.81 -14.52
N ASP A 325 13.79 -5.69 -14.74
CA ASP A 325 14.47 -4.41 -15.01
C ASP A 325 14.03 -3.78 -16.34
#